data_AF-A0A517D462-F1
#
_entry.id   AF-A0A517D462-F1
#
_cell.length_a   1.000
_cell.length_b   1.000
_cell.length_c   1.000
_cell.angle_alpha   90.00
_cell.angle_beta   90.00
_cell.angle_gamma   90.00
#
_symmetry.space_group_name_H-M   'P 1'
#
loop_
_entity.id
_entity.type
_entity.pdbx_description
1 polymer ?
#
loop_
_entity_poly.entity_id
_entity_poly.type
_entity_poly.pdbx_seq_one_letter_code
_entity_poly.pdbx_strand_id
1 'polypeptide(L)' 'MVRDKAEPYFGLMIEMKKKKKTQADLAQLINVNRSTFNQKLNRIDGKDFYYSEAQQIAKELGIHVSDFS' A
#
# COMPACT_ATOMS: atom_id res chain seq x y z
N MET A 1 17.04 7.41 2.28
CA MET A 1 15.88 8.31 2.07
C MET A 1 15.00 8.23 3.30
N VAL A 2 14.95 9.31 4.08
CA VAL A 2 13.93 9.49 5.12
C VAL A 2 12.69 9.99 4.40
N ARG A 3 11.60 9.21 4.44
CA ARG A 3 10.32 9.59 3.85
C ARG A 3 9.54 10.39 4.90
N ASP A 4 9.02 11.55 4.53
CA ASP A 4 8.24 12.40 5.43
C ASP A 4 6.86 11.78 5.72
N LYS A 5 6.33 12.02 6.93
CA LYS A 5 4.96 11.62 7.31
C LYS A 5 3.85 12.18 6.39
N ALA A 6 4.19 13.13 5.52
CA ALA A 6 3.27 13.74 4.57
C ALA A 6 3.05 12.93 3.28
N GLU A 7 3.82 11.84 3.06
CA GLU A 7 3.63 11.00 1.88
C GLU A 7 2.30 10.23 1.93
N PRO A 8 1.59 10.08 0.80
CA PRO A 8 0.42 9.22 0.71
C PRO A 8 0.74 7.81 1.20
N TYR A 9 -0.23 7.18 1.88
CA TYR A 9 -0.13 5.79 2.30
C TYR A 9 1.08 5.50 3.22
N PHE A 10 1.55 6.51 4.00
CA PHE A 10 2.68 6.36 4.91
C PHE A 10 2.45 5.29 5.97
N GLY A 11 1.25 5.26 6.58
CA GLY A 11 0.83 4.21 7.50
C GLY A 11 0.91 2.81 6.87
N LEU A 12 0.43 2.65 5.63
CA LEU A 12 0.53 1.37 4.91
C LEU A 12 1.99 0.92 4.73
N MET A 13 2.90 1.84 4.38
CA MET A 13 4.32 1.51 4.25
C MET A 13 4.97 1.05 5.57
N ILE A 14 4.55 1.62 6.70
CA ILE A 14 5.00 1.18 8.02
C ILE A 14 4.52 -0.24 8.30
N GLU A 15 3.23 -0.50 8.08
CA GLU A 15 2.64 -1.81 8.36
C GLU A 15 3.24 -2.90 7.45
N MET A 16 3.49 -2.61 6.18
CA MET A 16 4.24 -3.49 5.28
C MET A 16 5.60 -3.90 5.86
N LYS A 17 6.37 -2.92 6.37
CA LYS A 17 7.69 -3.18 6.97
C LYS A 17 7.56 -4.03 8.24
N LYS A 18 6.62 -3.72 9.13
CA LYS A 18 6.37 -4.49 10.36
C LYS A 18 6.02 -5.94 10.07
N LYS A 19 5.20 -6.18 9.04
CA LYS A 19 4.73 -7.51 8.63
C LYS A 19 5.67 -8.23 7.65
N LYS A 20 6.83 -7.64 7.33
CA LYS A 20 7.80 -8.15 6.36
C LYS A 20 7.19 -8.46 4.98
N LYS A 21 6.20 -7.66 4.56
CA LYS A 21 5.56 -7.76 3.24
C LYS A 21 6.22 -6.80 2.27
N THR A 22 6.52 -7.28 1.07
CA THR A 22 7.07 -6.46 -0.01
C THR A 22 5.96 -5.86 -0.87
N GLN A 23 6.30 -4.83 -1.65
CA GLN A 23 5.37 -4.30 -2.67
C GLN A 23 5.00 -5.36 -3.72
N ALA A 24 5.88 -6.34 -3.99
CA ALA A 24 5.58 -7.40 -4.94
C ALA A 24 4.51 -8.36 -4.39
N ASP A 25 4.59 -8.71 -3.10
CA ASP A 25 3.61 -9.60 -2.44
C ASP A 25 2.21 -8.99 -2.47
N LEU A 26 2.09 -7.71 -2.09
CA LEU A 26 0.81 -7.02 -2.08
C LEU A 26 0.31 -6.66 -3.48
N ALA A 27 1.21 -6.47 -4.45
CA ALA A 27 0.82 -6.28 -5.84
C ALA A 27 0.18 -7.56 -6.41
N GLN A 28 0.77 -8.73 -6.13
CA GLN A 28 0.20 -10.02 -6.53
C GLN A 28 -1.18 -10.25 -5.90
N LEU A 29 -1.35 -9.90 -4.61
CA LEU A 29 -2.63 -10.02 -3.90
C LEU A 29 -3.77 -9.31 -4.63
N ILE A 30 -3.53 -8.10 -5.14
CA ILE A 30 -4.55 -7.30 -5.82
C ILE A 30 -4.49 -7.43 -7.35
N ASN A 31 -3.76 -8.42 -7.86
CA ASN A 31 -3.60 -8.70 -9.29
C ASN A 31 -3.08 -7.52 -10.13
N VAL A 32 -2.08 -6.81 -9.61
CA VAL A 32 -1.35 -5.75 -10.34
C VAL A 32 0.14 -6.05 -10.36
N ASN A 33 0.88 -5.41 -11.26
CA ASN A 33 2.34 -5.49 -11.24
C ASN A 33 2.94 -4.56 -10.16
N ARG A 34 4.18 -4.84 -9.75
CA ARG A 34 4.90 -4.05 -8.72
C ARG A 34 4.96 -2.55 -9.05
N SER A 35 5.13 -2.20 -10.32
CA SER A 35 5.21 -0.79 -10.77
C SER A 35 3.89 -0.07 -10.53
N THR A 36 2.77 -0.71 -10.88
CA THR A 36 1.41 -0.19 -10.70
C THR A 36 1.08 -0.04 -9.22
N PHE A 37 1.46 -1.02 -8.39
CA PHE A 37 1.34 -0.90 -6.94
C PHE A 37 2.15 0.29 -6.41
N ASN A 38 3.38 0.47 -6.87
CA ASN A 38 4.21 1.61 -6.49
C ASN A 38 3.59 2.95 -6.90
N GLN A 39 3.02 3.04 -8.11
CA GLN A 39 2.31 4.23 -8.54
C GLN A 39 1.10 4.53 -7.65
N LYS A 40 0.28 3.53 -7.33
CA LYS A 40 -0.86 3.67 -6.40
C LYS A 40 -0.39 4.12 -5.01
N LEU A 41 0.64 3.47 -4.47
CA LEU A 41 1.20 3.76 -3.15
C LEU A 41 1.71 5.20 -3.03
N ASN A 42 2.32 5.74 -4.08
CA ASN A 42 2.84 7.11 -4.08
C ASN A 42 1.90 8.11 -4.78
N ARG A 43 0.67 7.70 -5.13
CA ARG A 43 -0.32 8.47 -5.91
C ARG A 43 0.22 9.15 -7.18
N ILE A 44 1.08 8.43 -7.91
CA ILE A 44 1.68 8.88 -9.17
C ILE A 44 0.64 8.75 -10.30
N ASP A 45 0.60 9.73 -11.20
CA ASP A 45 -0.30 9.78 -12.36
C ASP A 45 -1.79 9.67 -11.99
N GLY A 46 -2.16 10.12 -10.79
CA GLY A 46 -3.54 10.03 -10.28
C GLY A 46 -3.98 8.59 -9.97
N LYS A 47 -3.08 7.61 -9.98
CA LYS A 47 -3.41 6.24 -9.60
C LYS A 47 -3.61 6.14 -8.11
N ASP A 48 -4.70 5.51 -7.71
CA ASP A 48 -5.00 5.22 -6.32
C ASP A 48 -5.48 3.78 -6.14
N PHE A 49 -5.48 3.30 -4.89
CA PHE A 49 -6.09 2.02 -4.56
C PHE A 49 -7.61 2.12 -4.65
N TYR A 50 -8.24 1.20 -5.37
CA TYR A 50 -9.68 1.01 -5.24
C TYR A 50 -10.00 0.55 -3.83
N TYR A 51 -11.19 0.87 -3.33
CA TYR A 51 -11.60 0.48 -1.98
C TYR A 51 -11.51 -1.04 -1.75
N SER A 52 -11.87 -1.85 -2.75
CA SER A 52 -11.75 -3.31 -2.71
C SER A 52 -10.29 -3.81 -2.67
N GLU A 53 -9.36 -3.11 -3.32
CA GLU A 53 -7.92 -3.41 -3.22
C GLU A 53 -7.41 -3.07 -1.82
N ALA A 54 -7.78 -1.90 -1.30
CA ALA A 54 -7.40 -1.46 0.03
C ALA A 54 -7.93 -2.42 1.12
N GLN A 55 -9.17 -2.89 1.00
CA GLN A 55 -9.73 -3.88 1.91
C GLN A 55 -8.98 -5.21 1.87
N GLN A 56 -8.56 -5.68 0.70
CA GLN A 56 -7.76 -6.91 0.57
C GLN A 56 -6.39 -6.75 1.23
N ILE A 57 -5.71 -5.63 0.98
CA ILE A 57 -4.43 -5.31 1.61
C ILE A 57 -4.57 -5.23 3.13
N ALA A 58 -5.59 -4.53 3.62
CA ALA A 58 -5.86 -4.39 5.04
C ALA A 58 -6.11 -5.75 5.70
N LYS A 59 -6.89 -6.63 5.04
CA LYS A 59 -7.14 -8.00 5.49
C LYS A 59 -5.85 -8.83 5.55
N GLU A 60 -4.99 -8.76 4.53
CA GLU A 60 -3.72 -9.48 4.48
C GLU A 60 -2.74 -9.02 5.58
N LEU A 61 -2.72 -7.72 5.88
CA LEU A 61 -1.86 -7.14 6.91
C LEU A 61 -2.45 -7.25 8.33
N GLY A 62 -3.74 -7.57 8.45
CA GLY A 62 -4.47 -7.60 9.72
C GLY A 62 -4.60 -6.22 10.35
N ILE A 63 -4.90 -5.20 9.54
CA ILE A 63 -5.07 -3.79 9.93
C ILE A 63 -6.37 -3.24 9.35
N HIS A 64 -6.74 -2.00 9.68
CA HIS A 64 -7.86 -1.29 9.07
C HIS A 64 -7.39 -0.40 7.91
N VAL A 65 -8.28 -0.12 6.94
CA VAL A 65 -7.97 0.80 5.83
C VAL A 65 -7.66 2.23 6.35
N SER A 66 -8.20 2.62 7.50
CA SER A 66 -7.87 3.89 8.16
C SER A 66 -6.40 3.99 8.57
N ASP A 67 -5.73 2.85 8.82
CA ASP A 67 -4.33 2.80 9.24
C ASP A 67 -3.36 3.06 8.07
N PHE A 68 -3.89 3.29 6.87
CA PHE A 68 -3.07 3.57 5.69
C PHE A 68 -2.46 4.96 5.73
N SER A 69 -3.09 5.91 6.45
CA SER A 69 -2.68 7.32 6.52
C SER A 69 -1.46 7.52 7.42
#